data_AF-A0A9D8WEG1-F1
#
_entry.id   AF-A0A9D8WEG1-F1
#
_cell.length_a   1.000
_cell.length_b   1.000
_cell.length_c   1.000
_cell.angle_alpha   90.00
_cell.angle_beta   90.00
_cell.angle_gamma   90.00
#
_symmetry.space_group_name_H-M   'P 1'
#
loop_
_entity.id
_entity.type
_entity.pdbx_description
1 polymer ?
#
loop_
_entity_poly.entity_id
_entity_poly.type
_entity_poly.pdbx_seq_one_letter_code
_entity_poly.pdbx_strand_id
1 'polypeptide(L)'
;MTEGPKTPNRSNLWTIALVAGVIGLAIGAAFWNQIEAGGGMGWVGWLIVVMLTIITYSIIFYFGHRFMEDSLDQFIVSDTFSKKHDWIDLETETRESGDLKVDGWVAHYKFIRIMFAMGVLPLIACIYLFWFA
;
A
#
# COMPACT_ATOMS: atom_id res chain seq x y z
N MET A 1 27.41 14.79 12.47
CA MET A 1 26.53 15.33 11.41
C MET A 1 25.97 14.11 10.70
N THR A 2 24.71 13.76 10.90
CA THR A 2 24.08 12.68 10.13
C THR A 2 23.94 13.17 8.70
N GLU A 3 24.55 12.46 7.76
CA GLU A 3 24.43 12.75 6.33
C GLU A 3 22.95 12.89 5.95
N GLY A 4 22.63 13.87 5.11
CA GLY A 4 21.28 14.08 4.61
C GLY A 4 20.78 12.86 3.82
N PRO A 5 19.46 12.66 3.70
CA PRO A 5 18.92 11.54 2.94
C PRO A 5 19.43 11.58 1.50
N LYS A 6 19.88 10.43 1.00
CA LYS A 6 20.38 10.31 -0.37
C LYS A 6 19.21 10.36 -1.34
N THR A 7 19.39 11.02 -2.47
CA THR A 7 18.33 11.16 -3.48
C THR A 7 18.01 9.78 -4.06
N PRO A 8 16.76 9.29 -3.95
CA PRO A 8 16.40 7.97 -4.42
C PRO A 8 16.51 7.86 -5.95
N ASN A 9 17.01 6.74 -6.45
CA ASN A 9 17.06 6.48 -7.89
C ASN A 9 15.64 6.33 -8.45
N ARG A 10 15.23 7.30 -9.27
CA ARG A 10 13.88 7.34 -9.87
C ARG A 10 13.52 6.10 -10.70
N SER A 11 14.50 5.47 -11.37
CA SER A 11 14.26 4.23 -12.13
C SER A 11 13.84 3.10 -11.19
N ASN A 12 14.46 3.02 -10.02
CA ASN A 12 14.14 2.01 -9.01
C ASN A 12 12.75 2.25 -8.42
N LEU A 13 12.36 3.52 -8.20
CA LEU A 13 11.00 3.86 -7.74
C LEU A 13 9.93 3.33 -8.69
N TRP A 14 10.08 3.61 -9.99
CA TRP A 14 9.15 3.12 -11.00
C TRP A 14 9.18 1.60 -11.17
N THR A 15 10.36 0.99 -11.08
CA THR A 15 10.51 -0.46 -11.18
C THR A 15 9.77 -1.15 -10.03
N ILE A 16 9.91 -0.67 -8.80
CA ILE A 16 9.18 -1.18 -7.63
C ILE A 16 7.67 -1.01 -7.84
N ALA A 17 7.22 0.18 -8.24
CA ALA A 17 5.80 0.45 -8.50
C ALA A 17 5.21 -0.50 -9.55
N LEU A 18 5.95 -0.73 -10.64
CA LEU A 18 5.52 -1.60 -11.73
C LEU A 18 5.48 -3.07 -11.29
N VAL A 19 6.53 -3.55 -10.61
CA VAL A 19 6.58 -4.92 -10.07
C VAL A 19 5.44 -5.15 -9.06
N ALA A 20 5.20 -4.20 -8.15
CA ALA A 20 4.09 -4.26 -7.21
C ALA A 20 2.73 -4.29 -7.93
N GLY A 21 2.56 -3.48 -8.99
CA GLY A 21 1.36 -3.46 -9.82
C GLY A 21 1.11 -4.79 -10.52
N VAL A 22 2.13 -5.35 -11.18
CA VAL A 22 2.04 -6.63 -11.88
C VAL A 22 1.70 -7.77 -10.92
N ILE A 23 2.37 -7.85 -9.78
CA ILE A 23 2.10 -8.91 -8.81
C ILE A 23 0.71 -8.74 -8.18
N GLY A 24 0.30 -7.50 -7.86
CA GLY A 24 -1.05 -7.21 -7.37
C GLY A 24 -2.13 -7.73 -8.33
N LEU A 25 -2.00 -7.38 -9.61
CA LEU A 25 -2.92 -7.85 -10.66
C LEU A 25 -2.89 -9.37 -10.84
N ALA A 26 -1.69 -9.97 -10.78
CA ALA A 26 -1.53 -11.42 -10.91
C ALA A 26 -2.23 -12.17 -9.76
N ILE A 27 -2.15 -11.66 -8.53
CA ILE A 27 -2.89 -12.24 -7.40
C ILE A 27 -4.39 -12.11 -7.62
N GLY A 28 -4.88 -10.94 -8.05
CA GLY A 28 -6.30 -10.78 -8.39
C GLY A 28 -6.79 -11.79 -9.43
N ALA A 29 -6.01 -11.99 -10.49
CA ALA A 29 -6.30 -12.98 -11.53
C ALA A 29 -6.22 -14.43 -11.02
N ALA A 30 -5.28 -14.75 -10.11
CA ALA A 30 -5.14 -16.09 -9.55
C ALA A 30 -6.37 -16.52 -8.74
N PHE A 31 -7.00 -15.59 -8.02
CA PHE A 31 -8.20 -15.84 -7.22
C PHE A 31 -9.50 -15.74 -8.03
N TRP A 32 -9.42 -15.37 -9.31
CA TRP A 32 -10.58 -15.17 -10.18
C TRP A 32 -11.51 -16.38 -10.21
N ASN A 33 -10.98 -17.56 -10.58
CA ASN A 33 -11.77 -18.77 -10.76
C ASN A 33 -12.43 -19.22 -9.45
N GLN A 34 -11.76 -19.02 -8.31
CA GLN A 34 -12.28 -19.39 -7.00
C GLN A 34 -13.44 -18.48 -6.58
N ILE A 35 -13.39 -17.22 -6.97
CA ILE A 35 -14.44 -16.23 -6.68
C ILE A 35 -15.63 -16.42 -7.63
N GLU A 36 -15.39 -16.71 -8.90
CA GLU A 36 -16.45 -17.00 -9.88
C GLU A 36 -17.20 -18.30 -9.53
N ALA A 37 -16.49 -19.34 -9.09
CA ALA A 37 -17.09 -20.62 -8.70
C ALA A 37 -17.77 -20.61 -7.32
N GLY A 38 -17.48 -19.61 -6.46
CA GLY A 38 -17.89 -19.59 -5.06
C GLY A 38 -19.36 -19.26 -4.78
N GLY A 39 -20.16 -18.94 -5.80
CA GLY A 39 -21.62 -18.84 -5.69
C GLY A 39 -22.19 -17.68 -4.85
N GLY A 40 -21.34 -16.88 -4.19
CA GLY A 40 -21.76 -15.67 -3.47
C GLY A 40 -22.25 -14.55 -4.39
N MET A 41 -22.73 -13.44 -3.82
CA MET A 41 -23.11 -12.24 -4.58
C MET A 41 -21.96 -11.82 -5.51
N GLY A 42 -22.15 -11.92 -6.83
CA GLY A 42 -21.06 -11.76 -7.80
C GLY A 42 -20.26 -10.47 -7.64
N TRP A 43 -20.90 -9.37 -7.24
CA TRP A 43 -20.23 -8.08 -6.99
C TRP A 43 -19.35 -8.08 -5.73
N VAL A 44 -19.66 -8.87 -4.70
CA VAL A 44 -18.82 -9.01 -3.49
C VAL A 44 -17.52 -9.74 -3.84
N GLY A 45 -17.61 -10.75 -4.71
CA GLY A 45 -16.44 -11.43 -5.25
C GLY A 45 -15.46 -10.47 -5.93
N TRP A 46 -15.98 -9.57 -6.77
CA TRP A 46 -15.17 -8.51 -7.39
C TRP A 46 -14.49 -7.59 -6.39
N LEU A 47 -15.18 -7.22 -5.31
CA LEU A 47 -14.59 -6.41 -4.24
C LEU A 47 -13.45 -7.15 -3.55
N ILE A 48 -13.57 -8.46 -3.32
CA ILE A 48 -12.48 -9.27 -2.76
C ILE A 48 -11.25 -9.24 -3.67
N VAL A 49 -11.42 -9.43 -4.99
CA VAL A 49 -10.32 -9.35 -5.97
C VAL A 49 -9.61 -7.99 -5.92
N VAL A 50 -10.39 -6.90 -5.90
CA VAL A 50 -9.85 -5.53 -5.83
C VAL A 50 -9.09 -5.30 -4.53
N MET A 51 -9.65 -5.72 -3.39
CA MET A 51 -9.01 -5.58 -2.09
C MET A 51 -7.72 -6.39 -1.99
N LEU A 52 -7.71 -7.64 -2.49
CA LEU A 52 -6.50 -8.47 -2.56
C LEU A 52 -5.42 -7.82 -3.42
N THR A 53 -5.80 -7.23 -4.55
CA THR A 53 -4.88 -6.49 -5.44
C THR A 53 -4.25 -5.29 -4.72
N ILE A 54 -5.07 -4.48 -4.05
CA ILE A 54 -4.63 -3.30 -3.28
C ILE A 54 -3.68 -3.70 -2.16
N ILE A 55 -4.06 -4.70 -1.36
CA ILE A 55 -3.25 -5.17 -0.23
C ILE A 55 -1.91 -5.71 -0.72
N THR A 56 -1.93 -6.53 -1.78
CA THR A 56 -0.72 -7.09 -2.38
C THR A 56 0.19 -5.99 -2.91
N TYR A 57 -0.36 -5.03 -3.65
CA TYR A 57 0.37 -3.86 -4.12
C TYR A 57 1.01 -3.13 -2.94
N SER A 58 0.25 -2.86 -1.88
CA SER A 58 0.74 -2.14 -0.71
C SER A 58 1.89 -2.86 0.00
N ILE A 59 1.79 -4.18 0.19
CA ILE A 59 2.85 -4.99 0.80
C ILE A 59 4.12 -4.91 -0.05
N ILE A 60 4.02 -5.20 -1.34
CA ILE A 60 5.19 -5.29 -2.23
C ILE A 60 5.82 -3.93 -2.44
N PHE A 61 5.02 -2.88 -2.54
CA PHE A 61 5.51 -1.51 -2.64
C PHE A 61 6.25 -1.10 -1.35
N TYR A 62 5.65 -1.36 -0.19
CA TYR A 62 6.25 -1.06 1.11
C TYR A 62 7.58 -1.79 1.31
N PHE A 63 7.58 -3.11 1.19
CA PHE A 63 8.78 -3.91 1.39
C PHE A 63 9.81 -3.70 0.27
N GLY A 64 9.37 -3.49 -0.97
CA GLY A 64 10.24 -3.18 -2.10
C GLY A 64 11.06 -1.92 -1.87
N HIS A 65 10.44 -0.87 -1.29
CA HIS A 65 11.20 0.30 -0.85
C HIS A 65 12.04 -0.01 0.39
N ARG A 66 11.55 -0.75 1.38
CA ARG A 66 12.35 -1.05 2.59
C ARG A 66 13.63 -1.84 2.31
N PHE A 67 13.67 -2.70 1.29
CA PHE A 67 14.83 -3.55 0.97
C PHE A 67 15.82 -2.94 -0.03
N MET A 68 15.51 -1.83 -0.71
CA MET A 68 16.47 -1.15 -1.58
C MET A 68 17.25 -0.08 -0.82
N GLU A 69 18.58 -0.03 -0.99
CA GLU A 69 19.41 1.09 -0.52
C GLU A 69 18.94 2.39 -1.22
N ASP A 70 18.96 3.52 -0.49
CA ASP A 70 18.46 4.83 -0.93
C ASP A 70 16.96 4.91 -1.21
N SER A 71 16.12 4.28 -0.38
CA SER A 71 14.67 4.24 -0.61
C SER A 71 13.87 5.37 0.04
N LEU A 72 12.55 5.38 -0.21
CA LEU A 72 11.62 6.36 0.34
C LEU A 72 11.46 6.27 1.87
N ASP A 73 11.84 5.13 2.48
CA ASP A 73 11.72 4.90 3.91
C ASP A 73 12.62 5.85 4.73
N GLN A 74 13.75 6.28 4.17
CA GLN A 74 14.68 7.21 4.82
C GLN A 74 14.10 8.61 5.05
N PHE A 75 13.02 8.95 4.33
CA PHE A 75 12.33 10.23 4.47
C PHE A 75 11.30 10.20 5.60
N ILE A 76 10.92 9.02 6.09
CA ILE A 76 10.01 8.86 7.24
C ILE A 76 10.81 9.08 8.53
N VAL A 77 10.47 10.12 9.28
CA VAL A 77 11.19 10.49 10.51
C VAL A 77 10.55 9.84 11.72
N SER A 78 9.23 9.93 11.81
CA SER A 78 8.45 9.39 12.90
C SER A 78 7.05 9.06 12.41
N ASP A 79 6.47 8.01 12.97
CA ASP A 79 5.04 7.74 12.90
C ASP A 79 4.49 7.94 14.30
N THR A 80 3.75 9.03 14.49
CA THR A 80 3.13 9.33 15.78
C THR A 80 1.62 9.20 15.63
N PHE A 81 1.04 8.32 16.44
CA PHE A 81 -0.41 8.29 16.59
C PHE A 81 -0.82 9.42 17.53
N SER A 82 -1.36 10.50 16.98
CA SER A 82 -1.85 11.61 17.78
C SER A 82 -3.37 11.55 17.85
N LYS A 83 -3.90 11.69 19.07
CA LYS A 83 -5.36 11.77 19.26
C LYS A 83 -5.79 13.20 18.93
N LYS A 84 -6.34 13.39 17.73
CA LYS A 84 -7.01 14.63 17.33
C LYS A 84 -8.52 14.41 17.37
N HIS A 85 -9.19 15.08 18.31
CA HIS A 85 -10.63 14.96 18.56
C HIS A 85 -11.07 13.51 18.91
N ASP A 86 -12.19 13.03 18.37
CA ASP A 86 -12.76 11.68 18.59
C ASP A 86 -12.07 10.58 17.76
N TRP A 87 -11.06 10.93 16.96
CA TRP A 87 -10.35 10.01 16.07
C TRP A 87 -8.86 9.92 16.41
N ILE A 88 -8.26 8.77 16.12
CA ILE A 88 -6.80 8.58 16.20
C ILE A 88 -6.27 8.85 14.79
N ASP A 89 -5.40 9.84 14.66
CA ASP A 89 -4.76 10.18 13.38
C ASP A 89 -3.33 9.64 13.35
N LEU A 90 -2.92 9.09 12.22
CA LEU A 90 -1.55 8.64 12.00
C LEU A 90 -0.78 9.82 11.39
N GLU A 91 -0.08 10.57 12.23
CA GLU A 91 0.78 11.64 11.78
C GLU A 91 2.15 11.06 11.44
N THR A 92 2.39 10.88 10.13
CA THR A 92 3.72 10.53 9.62
C THR A 92 4.48 11.80 9.34
N GLU A 93 5.53 12.07 10.13
CA GLU A 93 6.46 13.16 9.85
C GLU A 93 7.45 12.76 8.75
N THR A 94 7.65 13.65 7.79
CA THR A 94 8.63 13.45 6.72
C THR A 94 9.63 14.57 6.62
N ARG A 95 10.88 14.21 6.30
CA ARG A 95 11.88 15.17 5.86
C ARG A 95 11.54 15.64 4.44
N GLU A 96 11.69 16.93 4.22
CA GLU A 96 11.68 17.49 2.86
C GLU A 96 12.93 17.02 2.11
N SER A 97 12.74 16.59 0.86
CA SER A 97 13.85 16.17 0.00
C SER A 97 14.47 17.34 -0.78
N GLY A 98 13.76 18.46 -0.89
CA GLY A 98 14.13 19.59 -1.76
C GLY A 98 13.82 19.38 -3.25
N ASP A 99 13.22 18.24 -3.62
CA ASP A 99 12.76 17.91 -4.97
C ASP A 99 11.28 17.53 -4.95
N LEU A 100 10.43 18.39 -5.55
CA LEU A 100 8.98 18.19 -5.64
C LEU A 100 8.58 16.81 -6.17
N LYS A 101 9.38 16.20 -7.05
CA LYS A 101 9.08 14.87 -7.59
C LYS A 101 9.32 13.78 -6.55
N VAL A 102 10.40 13.88 -5.77
CA VAL A 102 10.70 12.93 -4.69
C VAL A 102 9.70 13.09 -3.55
N ASP A 103 9.33 14.33 -3.22
CA ASP A 103 8.30 14.60 -2.21
C ASP A 103 6.94 13.99 -2.61
N GLY A 104 6.59 14.02 -3.90
CA GLY A 104 5.42 13.33 -4.44
C GLY A 104 5.47 11.81 -4.25
N TRP A 105 6.64 11.19 -4.44
CA TRP A 105 6.85 9.76 -4.17
C TRP A 105 6.78 9.43 -2.68
N VAL A 106 7.31 10.31 -1.81
CA VAL A 106 7.22 10.15 -0.36
C VAL A 106 5.76 10.24 0.10
N ALA A 107 4.97 11.18 -0.45
CA ALA A 107 3.53 11.27 -0.19
C ALA A 107 2.79 10.01 -0.66
N HIS A 108 3.13 9.50 -1.85
CA HIS A 108 2.59 8.24 -2.35
C HIS A 108 2.94 7.07 -1.42
N TYR A 109 4.18 6.98 -0.96
CA TYR A 109 4.62 5.95 -0.01
C TYR A 109 3.83 5.99 1.31
N LYS A 110 3.59 7.17 1.88
CA LYS A 110 2.68 7.31 3.05
C LYS A 110 1.28 6.79 2.76
N PHE A 111 0.71 7.21 1.63
CA PHE A 111 -0.63 6.81 1.23
C PHE A 111 -0.75 5.28 1.10
N ILE A 112 0.24 4.64 0.48
CA ILE A 112 0.24 3.18 0.29
C ILE A 112 0.30 2.41 1.62
N ARG A 113 0.99 2.94 2.63
CA ARG A 113 1.02 2.36 3.99
C ARG A 113 -0.36 2.39 4.66
N ILE A 114 -1.13 3.45 4.43
CA ILE A 114 -2.52 3.58 4.94
C ILE A 114 -3.47 2.70 4.13
N MET A 115 -3.30 2.64 2.81
CA MET A 115 -4.12 1.81 1.91
C MET A 115 -4.10 0.32 2.28
N PHE A 116 -3.01 -0.17 2.88
CA PHE A 116 -2.97 -1.53 3.43
C PHE A 116 -4.05 -1.73 4.50
N ALA A 117 -4.08 -0.86 5.52
CA ALA A 117 -5.07 -0.94 6.60
C ALA A 117 -6.50 -0.74 6.08
N MET A 118 -6.68 0.21 5.14
CA MET A 118 -7.95 0.46 4.48
C MET A 118 -8.42 -0.70 3.60
N GLY A 119 -7.52 -1.55 3.08
CA GLY A 119 -7.88 -2.73 2.31
C GLY A 119 -8.21 -3.93 3.18
N VAL A 120 -7.48 -4.13 4.29
CA VAL A 120 -7.62 -5.32 5.14
C VAL A 120 -8.98 -5.38 5.86
N LEU A 121 -9.44 -4.27 6.46
CA LEU A 121 -10.70 -4.28 7.21
C LEU A 121 -11.92 -4.57 6.32
N PRO A 122 -12.10 -3.90 5.15
CA PRO A 122 -13.18 -4.25 4.22
C PRO A 122 -13.03 -5.65 3.63
N LEU A 123 -11.81 -6.14 3.40
CA LEU A 123 -11.60 -7.50 2.91
C LEU A 123 -12.19 -8.54 3.88
N ILE A 124 -11.93 -8.39 5.18
CA ILE A 124 -12.48 -9.30 6.20
C ILE A 124 -14.02 -9.30 6.16
N ALA A 125 -14.62 -8.12 6.05
CA ALA A 125 -16.07 -7.99 5.93
C ALA A 125 -16.61 -8.63 4.63
N CYS A 126 -15.94 -8.42 3.50
CA CYS A 126 -16.33 -9.01 2.21
C CYS A 126 -16.21 -10.53 2.21
N ILE A 127 -15.14 -11.08 2.81
CA ILE A 127 -14.98 -12.53 2.98
C ILE A 127 -16.14 -13.08 3.83
N TYR A 128 -16.47 -12.43 4.95
CA TYR A 128 -17.61 -12.85 5.77
C TYR A 128 -18.91 -12.89 4.96
N LEU A 129 -19.22 -11.81 4.23
CA LEU A 129 -20.43 -11.74 3.39
C LEU A 129 -20.41 -12.76 2.25
N PHE A 130 -19.25 -13.07 1.68
CA PHE A 130 -19.15 -14.01 0.56
C PHE A 130 -19.42 -15.46 0.98
N TRP A 131 -19.05 -15.85 2.20
CA TRP A 131 -19.18 -17.22 2.68
C TRP A 131 -20.39 -17.47 3.58
N PHE A 132 -20.90 -16.44 4.26
CA PHE A 132 -21.89 -16.60 5.33
C PHE A 132 -23.18 -15.78 5.15
N ALA A 133 -23.30 -14.94 4.12
CA ALA A 133 -24.51 -14.20 3.78
C ALA A 133 -25.11 -14.68 2.46
#